data_AF-A6LWR4-F1
#
_entry.id   AF-A6LWR4-F1
#
_cell.length_a   1.000
_cell.length_b   1.000
_cell.length_c   1.000
_cell.angle_alpha   90.00
_cell.angle_beta   90.00
_cell.angle_gamma   90.00
#
_symmetry.space_group_name_H-M   'P 1'
#
loop_
_entity.id
_entity.type
_entity.pdbx_description
1 polymer ?
#
loop_
_entity_poly.entity_id
_entity_poly.type
_entity_poly.pdbx_seq_one_letter_code
_entity_poly.pdbx_strand_id
1 'polypeptide(L)'
;MGEKYLDEVFLEKKKEYELLEYLKEKKKYDEKLYEYIRAGSADIGGREVKFHYERFFNSLSLAIPDELKSSDIDENNKIFSSEIKDLNLILTRIESTPKELTLKEYKEGLAEKMKKYAGLPLKWVEEGVKIKDKYKITYVSFLNPVDDIKSYNFIFYLVIESSTIMINFNCMGDRINEWDSVGKGIMECLEVFSDERERE
;
A
#
# COMPACT_ATOMS: atom_id res chain seq x y z
N MET A 1 -14.96 -20.40 -32.23
CA MET A 1 -14.31 -19.23 -31.60
C MET A 1 -14.96 -18.84 -30.25
N GLY A 2 -16.23 -19.19 -29.98
CA GLY A 2 -16.92 -18.86 -28.72
C GLY A 2 -16.65 -19.78 -27.52
N GLU A 3 -16.41 -21.08 -27.71
CA GLU A 3 -16.21 -22.03 -26.59
C GLU A 3 -14.89 -21.79 -25.84
N LYS A 4 -13.79 -21.57 -26.58
CA LYS A 4 -12.46 -21.32 -25.99
C LYS A 4 -12.43 -20.04 -25.13
N TYR A 5 -13.22 -19.03 -25.52
CA TYR A 5 -13.35 -17.77 -24.78
C TYR A 5 -14.17 -17.93 -23.49
N LEU A 6 -15.22 -18.77 -23.53
CA LEU A 6 -16.03 -19.10 -22.34
C LEU A 6 -15.21 -19.89 -21.31
N ASP A 7 -14.35 -20.80 -21.75
CA ASP A 7 -13.47 -21.58 -20.87
C ASP A 7 -12.41 -20.72 -20.18
N GLU A 8 -11.78 -19.78 -20.91
CA GLU A 8 -10.80 -18.84 -20.34
C GLU A 8 -11.43 -17.91 -19.29
N VAL A 9 -12.61 -17.34 -19.59
CA VAL A 9 -13.36 -16.50 -18.65
C VAL A 9 -13.78 -17.27 -17.39
N PHE A 10 -14.17 -18.54 -17.55
CA PHE A 10 -14.53 -19.39 -16.43
C PHE A 10 -13.31 -19.72 -15.55
N LEU A 11 -12.16 -20.01 -16.16
CA LEU A 11 -10.91 -20.31 -15.45
C LEU A 11 -10.40 -19.10 -14.65
N GLU A 12 -10.49 -17.89 -15.22
CA GLU A 12 -10.12 -16.66 -14.53
C GLU A 12 -11.01 -16.37 -13.33
N LYS A 13 -12.34 -16.53 -13.50
CA LYS A 13 -13.31 -16.37 -12.40
C LYS A 13 -13.11 -17.40 -11.30
N LYS A 14 -12.73 -18.63 -11.65
CA LYS A 14 -12.41 -19.68 -10.68
C LYS A 14 -11.15 -19.34 -9.88
N LYS A 15 -10.06 -18.96 -10.55
CA LYS A 15 -8.81 -18.48 -9.90
C LYS A 15 -9.03 -17.23 -9.03
N GLU A 16 -10.00 -16.41 -9.40
CA GLU A 16 -10.43 -15.24 -8.62
C GLU A 16 -11.19 -15.63 -7.36
N TYR A 17 -12.16 -16.54 -7.47
CA TYR A 17 -12.92 -17.01 -6.32
C TYR A 17 -12.02 -17.74 -5.32
N GLU A 18 -11.15 -18.62 -5.81
CA GLU A 18 -10.16 -19.33 -4.98
C GLU A 18 -9.21 -18.36 -4.28
N LEU A 19 -8.79 -17.27 -4.94
CA LEU A 19 -7.97 -16.24 -4.29
C LEU A 19 -8.78 -15.46 -3.25
N LEU A 20 -10.02 -15.06 -3.53
CA LEU A 20 -10.84 -14.32 -2.57
C LEU A 20 -11.21 -15.19 -1.36
N GLU A 21 -11.49 -16.47 -1.56
CA GLU A 21 -11.65 -17.43 -0.45
C GLU A 21 -10.35 -17.61 0.32
N TYR A 22 -9.22 -17.79 -0.37
CA TYR A 22 -7.90 -17.86 0.25
C TYR A 22 -7.59 -16.64 1.12
N LEU A 23 -7.89 -15.44 0.64
CA LEU A 23 -7.73 -14.18 1.39
C LEU A 23 -8.68 -14.07 2.59
N LYS A 24 -9.90 -14.57 2.45
CA LYS A 24 -10.89 -14.58 3.55
C LYS A 24 -10.54 -15.60 4.63
N GLU A 25 -10.12 -16.80 4.23
CA GLU A 25 -9.78 -17.89 5.16
C GLU A 25 -8.45 -17.64 5.90
N LYS A 26 -7.50 -16.94 5.27
CA LYS A 26 -6.17 -16.69 5.85
C LYS A 26 -5.96 -15.28 6.39
N LYS A 27 -7.01 -14.46 6.54
CA LYS A 27 -6.94 -13.16 7.20
C LYS A 27 -6.67 -13.33 8.71
N LYS A 28 -5.48 -13.78 9.06
CA LYS A 28 -4.92 -13.72 10.41
C LYS A 28 -4.32 -12.32 10.55
N TYR A 29 -5.20 -11.33 10.54
CA TYR A 29 -4.83 -9.96 10.86
C TYR A 29 -4.31 -9.98 12.29
N ASP A 30 -3.00 -9.86 12.44
CA ASP A 30 -2.43 -9.64 13.75
C ASP A 30 -2.57 -8.15 14.05
N GLU A 31 -3.65 -7.82 14.76
CA GLU A 31 -3.95 -6.47 15.26
C GLU A 31 -2.78 -5.86 16.04
N LYS A 32 -1.84 -6.67 16.55
CA LYS A 32 -0.69 -6.23 17.32
C LYS A 32 0.61 -6.23 16.53
N LEU A 33 0.61 -6.58 15.24
CA LEU A 33 1.82 -6.56 14.43
C LEU A 33 2.52 -5.20 14.45
N TYR A 34 1.74 -4.11 14.50
CA TYR A 34 2.28 -2.76 14.59
C TYR A 34 3.09 -2.52 15.88
N GLU A 35 2.80 -3.22 16.99
CA GLU A 35 3.58 -3.10 18.23
C GLU A 35 5.00 -3.63 18.03
N TYR A 36 5.15 -4.74 17.31
CA TYR A 36 6.44 -5.33 16.96
C TYR A 36 7.20 -4.51 15.92
N ILE A 37 6.51 -4.01 14.89
CA ILE A 37 7.10 -3.06 13.92
C ILE A 37 7.63 -1.83 14.65
N ARG A 38 6.85 -1.28 15.59
CA ARG A 38 7.26 -0.14 16.42
C ARG A 38 8.45 -0.45 17.33
N ALA A 39 8.56 -1.69 17.81
CA ALA A 39 9.72 -2.16 18.56
C ALA A 39 10.98 -2.39 17.69
N GLY A 40 10.85 -2.33 16.35
CA GLY A 40 11.95 -2.43 15.39
C GLY A 40 12.11 -3.79 14.72
N SER A 41 11.29 -4.79 15.04
CA SER A 41 11.35 -6.11 14.40
C SER A 41 10.07 -6.92 14.60
N ALA A 42 9.66 -7.68 13.57
CA ALA A 42 8.50 -8.57 13.63
C ALA A 42 8.77 -9.92 12.95
N ASP A 43 8.09 -10.98 13.39
CA ASP A 43 8.05 -12.27 12.69
C ASP A 43 7.02 -12.21 11.56
N ILE A 44 7.49 -12.32 10.32
CA ILE A 44 6.66 -12.26 9.11
C ILE A 44 6.97 -13.51 8.28
N GLY A 45 6.02 -14.44 8.21
CA GLY A 45 6.20 -15.68 7.43
C GLY A 45 7.25 -16.63 8.03
N GLY A 46 7.51 -16.57 9.34
CA GLY A 46 8.49 -17.43 10.01
C GLY A 46 9.93 -16.91 9.94
N ARG A 47 10.12 -15.64 9.55
CA ARG A 47 11.41 -14.96 9.54
C ARG A 47 11.32 -13.63 10.28
N GLU A 48 12.40 -13.29 10.98
CA GLU A 48 12.54 -11.97 11.59
C GLU A 48 12.81 -10.93 10.49
N VAL A 49 11.96 -9.91 10.43
CA VAL A 49 12.14 -8.73 9.59
C VAL A 49 12.37 -7.53 10.49
N LYS A 50 13.45 -6.81 10.23
CA LYS A 50 13.82 -5.59 10.96
C LYS A 50 13.30 -4.36 10.27
N PHE A 51 13.02 -3.33 11.08
CA PHE A 51 12.49 -2.05 10.64
C PHE A 51 13.32 -0.92 11.21
N HIS A 52 13.58 0.09 10.38
CA HIS A 52 14.09 1.37 10.83
C HIS A 52 13.06 2.48 10.51
N TYR A 53 13.16 3.58 11.23
CA TYR A 53 12.33 4.75 10.99
C TYR A 53 13.08 5.76 10.14
N GLU A 54 12.46 6.18 9.04
CA GLU A 54 12.95 7.24 8.18
C GLU A 54 12.00 8.44 8.22
N ARG A 55 12.53 9.65 8.02
CA ARG A 55 11.77 10.89 7.96
C ARG A 55 11.63 11.34 6.51
N PHE A 56 10.42 11.73 6.15
CA PHE A 56 10.06 12.14 4.79
C PHE A 56 9.42 13.53 4.82
N PHE A 57 9.76 14.33 3.80
CA PHE A 57 9.12 15.61 3.50
C PHE A 57 8.99 16.57 4.70
N ASN A 58 9.93 16.51 5.65
CA ASN A 58 9.96 17.29 6.91
C ASN A 58 8.70 17.22 7.78
N SER A 59 7.82 16.25 7.54
CA SER A 59 6.50 16.18 8.18
C SER A 59 6.06 14.78 8.57
N LEU A 60 6.73 13.74 8.10
CA LEU A 60 6.32 12.35 8.28
C LEU A 60 7.47 11.48 8.74
N SER A 61 7.23 10.54 9.66
CA SER A 61 8.09 9.40 9.89
C SER A 61 7.35 8.09 9.62
N LEU A 62 8.06 7.13 9.04
CA LEU A 62 7.51 5.84 8.67
C LEU A 62 8.50 4.71 8.98
N ALA A 63 7.98 3.57 9.41
CA ALA A 63 8.76 2.34 9.54
C ALA A 63 9.00 1.72 8.16
N ILE A 64 10.27 1.43 7.85
CA ILE A 64 10.74 0.86 6.58
C ILE A 64 11.38 -0.50 6.88
N PRO A 65 10.97 -1.59 6.21
CA PRO A 65 11.68 -2.86 6.30
C PRO A 65 13.13 -2.75 5.80
N ASP A 66 14.09 -3.26 6.55
CA ASP A 66 15.54 -3.18 6.25
C ASP A 66 15.95 -3.89 4.95
N GLU A 67 15.11 -4.83 4.50
CA GLU A 67 15.28 -5.54 3.23
C GLU A 67 14.98 -4.67 2.01
N LEU A 68 14.30 -3.53 2.20
CA LEU A 68 14.06 -2.58 1.12
C LEU A 68 15.25 -1.62 0.98
N LYS A 69 15.67 -1.40 -0.26
CA LYS A 69 16.71 -0.43 -0.62
C LYS A 69 16.09 0.77 -1.29
N SER A 70 16.52 1.96 -0.87
CA SER A 70 16.06 3.22 -1.45
C SER A 70 16.60 3.40 -2.86
N SER A 71 15.77 4.02 -3.69
CA SER A 71 16.12 4.59 -4.98
C SER A 71 15.53 5.99 -5.01
N ASP A 72 16.40 6.99 -4.94
CA ASP A 72 15.98 8.39 -5.04
C ASP A 72 15.54 8.70 -6.46
N ILE A 73 14.29 9.13 -6.62
CA ILE A 73 13.75 9.59 -7.89
C ILE A 73 13.87 11.11 -7.96
N ASP A 74 13.23 11.79 -7.01
CA ASP A 74 13.28 13.25 -6.86
C ASP A 74 12.90 13.66 -5.41
N GLU A 75 12.70 14.96 -5.18
CA GLU A 75 12.34 15.51 -3.86
C GLU A 75 10.91 15.18 -3.39
N ASN A 76 10.04 14.77 -4.31
CA ASN A 76 8.64 14.44 -4.07
C ASN A 76 8.36 12.93 -4.16
N ASN A 77 9.28 12.14 -4.70
CA ASN A 77 9.11 10.72 -4.95
C ASN A 77 10.27 9.89 -4.39
N LYS A 78 9.94 8.96 -3.49
CA LYS A 78 10.86 7.96 -2.93
C LYS A 78 10.36 6.56 -3.24
N ILE A 79 11.26 5.69 -3.67
CA ILE A 79 10.96 4.27 -3.91
C ILE A 79 11.91 3.43 -3.06
N PHE A 80 11.36 2.46 -2.36
CA PHE A 80 12.08 1.43 -1.63
C PHE A 80 11.69 0.08 -2.21
N SER A 81 12.68 -0.72 -2.61
CA SER A 81 12.45 -1.99 -3.28
C SER A 81 13.30 -3.09 -2.66
N SER A 82 12.72 -4.27 -2.53
CA SER A 82 13.46 -5.51 -2.25
C SER A 82 14.43 -5.83 -3.39
N GLU A 83 15.45 -6.64 -3.11
CA GLU A 83 16.47 -7.03 -4.10
C GLU A 83 15.85 -7.66 -5.37
N ILE A 84 14.85 -8.52 -5.19
CA ILE A 84 14.15 -9.20 -6.29
C ILE A 84 12.90 -8.44 -6.78
N LYS A 85 12.65 -7.23 -6.24
CA LYS A 85 11.55 -6.31 -6.61
C LYS A 85 10.14 -6.86 -6.45
N ASP A 86 9.98 -7.87 -5.61
CA ASP A 86 8.68 -8.49 -5.30
C ASP A 86 7.92 -7.79 -4.17
N LEU A 87 8.61 -6.89 -3.46
CA LEU A 87 8.09 -5.97 -2.44
C LEU A 87 8.59 -4.56 -2.71
N ASN A 88 7.69 -3.57 -2.68
CA ASN A 88 8.03 -2.16 -2.80
C ASN A 88 7.21 -1.28 -1.86
N LEU A 89 7.81 -0.17 -1.44
CA LEU A 89 7.17 0.94 -0.73
C LEU A 89 7.47 2.23 -1.50
N ILE A 90 6.44 2.91 -1.96
CA ILE A 90 6.54 4.13 -2.76
C ILE A 90 5.89 5.26 -1.98
N LEU A 91 6.61 6.36 -1.80
CA LEU A 91 6.10 7.58 -1.19
C LEU A 91 6.09 8.69 -2.23
N THR A 92 4.93 9.34 -2.39
CA THR A 92 4.74 10.47 -3.30
C THR A 92 4.11 11.62 -2.54
N ARG A 93 4.78 12.78 -2.55
CA ARG A 93 4.21 14.07 -2.12
C ARG A 93 3.61 14.78 -3.33
N ILE A 94 2.34 15.14 -3.22
CA ILE A 94 1.62 15.92 -4.22
C ILE A 94 1.26 17.24 -3.58
N GLU A 95 1.85 18.34 -4.08
CA GLU A 95 1.37 19.67 -3.75
C GLU A 95 -0.04 19.84 -4.34
N SER A 96 -1.00 20.07 -3.46
CA SER A 96 -2.39 20.20 -3.86
C SER A 96 -3.05 21.27 -3.04
N THR A 97 -3.81 22.17 -3.68
CA THR A 97 -4.77 23.01 -2.95
C THR A 97 -5.62 22.09 -2.07
N PRO A 98 -5.88 22.42 -0.78
CA PRO A 98 -6.54 21.51 0.15
C PRO A 98 -7.97 21.20 -0.31
N LYS A 99 -8.11 20.25 -1.23
CA LYS A 99 -9.35 19.62 -1.58
C LYS A 99 -9.17 18.17 -1.22
N GLU A 100 -9.79 17.81 -0.11
CA GLU A 100 -9.85 16.45 0.35
C GLU A 100 -10.55 15.62 -0.73
N LEU A 101 -9.78 14.83 -1.49
CA LEU A 101 -10.32 13.85 -2.42
C LEU A 101 -11.14 12.85 -1.60
N THR A 102 -12.43 12.72 -1.94
CA THR A 102 -13.23 11.66 -1.35
C THR A 102 -12.66 10.31 -1.76
N LEU A 103 -12.80 9.30 -0.89
CA LEU A 103 -12.41 7.93 -1.19
C LEU A 103 -12.99 7.45 -2.53
N LYS A 104 -14.23 7.84 -2.83
CA LYS A 104 -14.90 7.54 -4.10
C LYS A 104 -14.17 8.17 -5.29
N GLU A 105 -13.90 9.47 -5.27
CA GLU A 105 -13.18 10.18 -6.34
C GLU A 105 -11.79 9.56 -6.56
N TYR A 106 -11.08 9.22 -5.48
CA TYR A 106 -9.78 8.57 -5.57
C TYR A 106 -9.86 7.23 -6.28
N LYS A 107 -10.81 6.36 -5.88
CA LYS A 107 -10.99 5.04 -6.48
C LYS A 107 -11.40 5.10 -7.95
N GLU A 108 -12.32 5.99 -8.29
CA GLU A 108 -12.76 6.19 -9.67
C GLU A 108 -11.59 6.65 -10.55
N GLY A 109 -10.82 7.65 -10.09
CA GLY A 109 -9.63 8.11 -10.80
C GLY A 109 -8.55 7.03 -10.94
N LEU A 110 -8.32 6.22 -9.90
CA LEU A 110 -7.36 5.12 -9.95
C LEU A 110 -7.82 4.00 -10.90
N ALA A 111 -9.09 3.63 -10.88
CA ALA A 111 -9.67 2.64 -11.79
C ALA A 111 -9.60 3.10 -13.25
N GLU A 112 -9.91 4.37 -13.52
CA GLU A 112 -9.79 4.95 -14.87
C GLU A 112 -8.34 4.95 -15.35
N LYS A 113 -7.40 5.36 -14.48
CA LYS A 113 -5.97 5.33 -14.78
C LYS A 113 -5.51 3.92 -15.12
N MET A 114 -5.85 2.94 -14.29
CA MET A 114 -5.44 1.55 -14.49
C MET A 114 -6.08 0.94 -15.75
N LYS A 115 -7.36 1.22 -16.01
CA LYS A 115 -8.01 0.81 -17.25
C LYS A 115 -7.31 1.40 -18.48
N LYS A 116 -6.88 2.66 -18.41
CA LYS A 116 -6.19 3.35 -19.50
C LYS A 116 -4.78 2.79 -19.76
N TYR A 117 -4.01 2.48 -18.71
CA TYR A 117 -2.61 2.07 -18.85
C TYR A 117 -2.40 0.55 -18.92
N ALA A 118 -3.17 -0.23 -18.16
CA ALA A 118 -3.00 -1.68 -18.04
C ALA A 118 -4.10 -2.46 -18.77
N GLY A 119 -5.14 -1.80 -19.30
CA GLY A 119 -6.24 -2.44 -20.03
C GLY A 119 -7.14 -3.35 -19.19
N LEU A 120 -6.85 -3.54 -17.90
CA LEU A 120 -7.50 -4.51 -17.03
C LEU A 120 -8.11 -3.83 -15.79
N PRO A 121 -9.30 -4.28 -15.34
CA PRO A 121 -9.97 -3.69 -14.19
C PRO A 121 -9.23 -4.01 -12.88
N LEU A 122 -9.26 -3.06 -11.95
CA LEU A 122 -8.80 -3.28 -10.58
C LEU A 122 -9.78 -4.18 -9.82
N LYS A 123 -9.24 -5.07 -8.99
CA LYS A 123 -10.05 -5.85 -8.04
C LYS A 123 -9.84 -5.31 -6.64
N TRP A 124 -10.81 -4.53 -6.15
CA TRP A 124 -10.77 -3.97 -4.80
C TRP A 124 -10.84 -5.07 -3.74
N VAL A 125 -10.00 -4.95 -2.71
CA VAL A 125 -9.89 -5.89 -1.59
C VAL A 125 -10.45 -5.27 -0.32
N GLU A 126 -9.98 -4.08 0.05
CA GLU A 126 -10.38 -3.39 1.27
C GLU A 126 -10.34 -1.88 1.05
N GLU A 127 -11.11 -1.13 1.85
CA GLU A 127 -11.04 0.31 1.89
C GLU A 127 -11.48 0.82 3.25
N GLY A 128 -11.04 2.01 3.60
CA GLY A 128 -11.53 2.66 4.79
C GLY A 128 -10.90 4.02 5.06
N VAL A 129 -11.36 4.58 6.17
CA VAL A 129 -10.85 5.82 6.73
C VAL A 129 -10.51 5.55 8.18
N LYS A 130 -9.33 5.98 8.60
CA LYS A 130 -8.91 5.96 9.99
C LYS A 130 -8.54 7.35 10.45
N ILE A 131 -8.90 7.67 11.69
CA ILE A 131 -8.42 8.88 12.36
C ILE A 131 -7.25 8.46 13.25
N LYS A 132 -6.11 9.11 13.05
CA LYS A 132 -4.91 8.93 13.87
C LYS A 132 -4.46 10.33 14.31
N ASP A 133 -4.54 10.57 15.62
CA ASP A 133 -4.43 11.90 16.21
C ASP A 133 -5.43 12.88 15.58
N LYS A 134 -4.94 13.95 14.94
CA LYS A 134 -5.75 14.92 14.19
C LYS A 134 -5.82 14.63 12.69
N TYR A 135 -5.15 13.58 12.21
CA TYR A 135 -5.01 13.30 10.79
C TYR A 135 -6.00 12.23 10.34
N LYS A 136 -6.66 12.50 9.22
CA LYS A 136 -7.48 11.52 8.51
C LYS A 136 -6.60 10.77 7.51
N ILE A 137 -6.47 9.48 7.73
CA ILE A 137 -5.78 8.56 6.82
C ILE A 137 -6.85 7.80 6.04
N THR A 138 -6.84 7.92 4.72
CA THR A 138 -7.70 7.14 3.84
C THR A 138 -6.88 6.03 3.21
N TYR A 139 -7.41 4.81 3.16
CA TYR A 139 -6.70 3.66 2.60
C TYR A 139 -7.58 2.83 1.68
N VAL A 140 -6.92 2.17 0.74
CA VAL A 140 -7.50 1.18 -0.17
C VAL A 140 -6.50 0.06 -0.40
N SER A 141 -7.00 -1.14 -0.64
CA SER A 141 -6.22 -2.20 -1.24
C SER A 141 -6.91 -2.82 -2.43
N PHE A 142 -6.09 -3.27 -3.38
CA PHE A 142 -6.57 -3.89 -4.60
C PHE A 142 -5.52 -4.82 -5.18
N LEU A 143 -5.99 -5.73 -6.02
CA LEU A 143 -5.16 -6.53 -6.90
C LEU A 143 -5.22 -5.93 -8.30
N ASN A 144 -4.05 -5.76 -8.93
CA ASN A 144 -3.95 -5.52 -10.37
C ASN A 144 -3.19 -6.66 -11.03
N PRO A 145 -3.61 -7.08 -12.24
CA PRO A 145 -2.84 -8.01 -13.03
C PRO A 145 -1.54 -7.35 -13.53
N VAL A 146 -0.43 -8.07 -13.42
CA VAL A 146 0.90 -7.77 -13.98
C VAL A 146 1.38 -9.03 -14.69
N ASP A 147 1.16 -9.12 -15.99
CA ASP A 147 1.38 -10.34 -16.77
C ASP A 147 0.64 -11.56 -16.15
N ASP A 148 1.33 -12.69 -15.95
CA ASP A 148 0.79 -13.91 -15.32
C ASP A 148 0.65 -13.82 -13.79
N ILE A 149 1.19 -12.76 -13.17
CA ILE A 149 1.27 -12.59 -11.72
C ILE A 149 0.33 -11.46 -11.30
N LYS A 150 -0.37 -11.64 -10.18
CA LYS A 150 -1.18 -10.56 -9.57
C LYS A 150 -0.26 -9.73 -8.68
N SER A 151 -0.35 -8.40 -8.74
CA SER A 151 0.27 -7.54 -7.73
C SER A 151 -0.80 -7.09 -6.73
N TYR A 152 -0.48 -7.21 -5.45
CA TYR A 152 -1.24 -6.61 -4.36
C TYR A 152 -0.71 -5.21 -4.09
N ASN A 153 -1.63 -4.25 -3.97
CA ASN A 153 -1.32 -2.88 -3.60
C ASN A 153 -2.16 -2.50 -2.38
N PHE A 154 -1.50 -1.92 -1.40
CA PHE A 154 -2.11 -1.25 -0.27
C PHE A 154 -1.66 0.21 -0.29
N ILE A 155 -2.59 1.11 -0.60
CA ILE A 155 -2.32 2.54 -0.66
C ILE A 155 -3.03 3.20 0.51
N PHE A 156 -2.30 4.05 1.23
CA PHE A 156 -2.88 4.99 2.18
C PHE A 156 -2.36 6.39 1.95
N TYR A 157 -3.18 7.38 2.23
CA TYR A 157 -2.83 8.77 2.06
C TYR A 157 -3.44 9.65 3.14
N LEU A 158 -2.80 10.78 3.38
CA LEU A 158 -3.22 11.80 4.31
C LEU A 158 -2.82 13.17 3.78
N VAL A 159 -3.59 14.19 4.16
CA VAL A 159 -3.30 15.59 3.85
C VAL A 159 -2.55 16.19 5.04
N ILE A 160 -1.38 16.76 4.76
CA ILE A 160 -0.56 17.50 5.72
C ILE A 160 -0.34 18.90 5.13
N GLU A 161 -0.89 19.91 5.81
CA GLU A 161 -0.89 21.30 5.33
C GLU A 161 -1.49 21.43 3.93
N SER A 162 -0.69 21.82 2.93
CA SER A 162 -1.05 21.96 1.51
C SER A 162 -0.55 20.81 0.64
N SER A 163 -0.20 19.67 1.24
CA SER A 163 0.32 18.50 0.53
C SER A 163 -0.49 17.25 0.84
N THR A 164 -0.73 16.44 -0.19
CA THR A 164 -1.17 15.06 -0.01
C THR A 164 0.05 14.16 -0.05
N ILE A 165 0.26 13.34 0.99
CA ILE A 165 1.30 12.32 0.99
C ILE A 165 0.62 10.98 0.75
N MET A 166 1.00 10.32 -0.34
CA MET A 166 0.51 9.01 -0.73
C MET A 166 1.61 7.98 -0.51
N ILE A 167 1.28 6.91 0.20
CA ILE A 167 2.17 5.78 0.46
C ILE A 167 1.54 4.54 -0.18
N ASN A 168 2.24 3.92 -1.13
CA ASN A 168 1.85 2.68 -1.76
C ASN A 168 2.80 1.56 -1.34
N PHE A 169 2.29 0.61 -0.57
CA PHE A 169 2.97 -0.63 -0.26
C PHE A 169 2.45 -1.73 -1.18
N ASN A 170 3.32 -2.30 -2.01
CA ASN A 170 2.93 -3.35 -2.94
C ASN A 170 3.80 -4.59 -2.80
N CYS A 171 3.20 -5.74 -3.09
CA CYS A 171 3.89 -7.01 -3.16
C CYS A 171 3.34 -7.88 -4.29
N MET A 172 4.05 -8.96 -4.63
CA MET A 172 3.48 -10.03 -5.44
C MET A 172 2.31 -10.68 -4.70
N GLY A 173 1.26 -11.06 -5.44
CA GLY A 173 -0.03 -11.46 -4.90
C GLY A 173 -0.02 -12.78 -4.16
N ASP A 174 0.97 -13.64 -4.39
CA ASP A 174 1.22 -14.85 -3.60
C ASP A 174 1.77 -14.55 -2.19
N ARG A 175 2.39 -13.37 -1.99
CA ARG A 175 2.91 -12.92 -0.69
C ARG A 175 1.94 -12.06 0.12
N ILE A 176 0.72 -11.84 -0.37
CA ILE A 176 -0.31 -11.02 0.31
C ILE A 176 -0.56 -11.42 1.76
N ASN A 177 -0.50 -12.70 2.09
CA ASN A 177 -0.72 -13.19 3.47
C ASN A 177 0.39 -12.79 4.44
N GLU A 178 1.60 -12.57 3.93
CA GLU A 178 2.72 -12.08 4.73
C GLU A 178 2.62 -10.56 4.89
N TRP A 179 2.25 -9.85 3.81
CA TRP A 179 2.52 -8.42 3.69
C TRP A 179 1.32 -7.50 3.84
N ASP A 180 0.08 -7.99 3.74
CA ASP A 180 -1.10 -7.16 3.97
C ASP A 180 -1.08 -6.55 5.39
N SER A 181 -0.91 -7.40 6.40
CA SER A 181 -0.82 -6.98 7.80
C SER A 181 0.37 -6.06 8.05
N VAL A 182 1.48 -6.25 7.33
CA VAL A 182 2.68 -5.41 7.46
C VAL A 182 2.44 -4.03 6.90
N GLY A 183 1.86 -3.91 5.71
CA GLY A 183 1.50 -2.61 5.13
C GLY A 183 0.56 -1.82 6.05
N LYS A 184 -0.43 -2.50 6.63
CA LYS A 184 -1.33 -1.93 7.65
C LYS A 184 -0.58 -1.55 8.93
N GLY A 185 0.33 -2.40 9.41
CA GLY A 185 1.14 -2.12 10.59
C GLY A 185 2.08 -0.92 10.38
N ILE A 186 2.64 -0.74 9.18
CA ILE A 186 3.39 0.45 8.77
C ILE A 186 2.50 1.70 8.84
N MET A 187 1.26 1.63 8.32
CA MET A 187 0.28 2.73 8.44
C MET A 187 -0.04 3.05 9.91
N GLU A 188 -0.14 2.05 10.80
CA GLU A 188 -0.34 2.26 12.24
C GLU A 188 0.87 2.89 12.95
N CYS A 189 2.08 2.68 12.40
CA CYS A 189 3.33 3.22 12.92
C CYS A 189 3.67 4.61 12.37
N LEU A 190 2.87 5.13 11.43
CA LEU A 190 3.05 6.45 10.86
C LEU A 190 3.01 7.55 11.93
N GLU A 191 3.97 8.45 11.91
CA GLU A 191 3.98 9.62 12.80
C GLU A 191 4.05 10.89 11.96
N VAL A 192 3.20 11.86 12.30
CA VAL A 192 3.25 13.19 11.70
C VAL A 192 3.84 14.15 12.71
N PHE A 193 4.85 14.90 12.30
CA PHE A 193 5.48 15.92 13.12
C PHE A 193 5.51 17.26 12.40
N SER A 194 5.59 18.35 13.16
CA SER A 194 5.89 19.67 12.63
C SER A 194 7.36 19.97 12.92
N ASP A 195 8.13 20.39 11.92
CA ASP A 195 9.45 20.95 12.18
C ASP A 195 9.24 22.33 12.81
N GLU A 196 9.29 22.44 14.14
CA GLU A 196 9.12 23.70 14.88
C GLU A 196 10.32 24.67 14.67
N ARG A 197 11.27 24.35 13.78
CA ARG A 197 12.53 25.08 13.61
C ARG A 197 12.49 26.31 12.68
N GLU A 198 11.33 26.73 12.19
CA GLU A 198 11.20 27.97 11.39
C GLU A 198 10.25 29.02 12.02
N ARG A 199 10.10 29.01 13.35
CA ARG A 199 9.39 30.08 14.08
C ARG A 199 10.24 30.70 15.19
N GLU A 200 11.48 31.08 14.88
CA GLU A 200 12.24 32.06 15.67
C GLU A 200 12.99 33.04 14.75
#